data_AF-W0DN14-F1
#
_entry.id   AF-W0DN14-F1
#
_cell.length_a   1.000
_cell.length_b   1.000
_cell.length_c   1.000
_cell.angle_alpha   90.00
_cell.angle_beta   90.00
_cell.angle_gamma   90.00
#
_symmetry.space_group_name_H-M   'P 1'
#
loop_
_entity.id
_entity.type
_entity.pdbx_description
1 polymer ?
#
loop_
_entity_poly.entity_id
_entity_poly.type
_entity_poly.pdbx_seq_one_letter_code
_entity_poly.pdbx_strand_id
1 'polypeptide(L)'
;MSDKTRERKAGELWARASRDVESGDSSLWRIALHIQQMVEGVRDFPGPLWRDREVPPDWKRVHLDRFEDYLLKPPREGIGVPSLLRLHNHMQGHDEGERAIEILRREIPDYDARIQAERMRAVKPVARPGGTGANQHTVDKSKGANGTSAQVKAPKPRGTNSRDHIIGRLKRDAREDPKAKEVLARVEKGEVSARAAGIEMGWVKPADPARIVEKQVERLSDDEVVDLYKNLARSLPEAKWNHLEAAKEAVMALSDDEMAGFEAWYRSLAGVGGDQ
;
A
#
# COMPACT_ATOMS: atom_id res chain seq x y z
N MET A 1 -10.64 37.02 4.98
CA MET A 1 -10.46 36.22 3.75
C MET A 1 -8.97 36.00 3.60
N SER A 2 -8.51 34.76 3.40
CA SER A 2 -7.08 34.44 3.37
C SER A 2 -6.46 35.05 2.10
N ASP A 3 -5.51 35.97 2.26
CA ASP A 3 -4.81 36.74 1.22
C ASP A 3 -3.76 35.87 0.46
N LYS A 4 -4.16 34.66 0.06
CA LYS A 4 -3.27 33.69 -0.59
C LYS A 4 -3.47 33.72 -2.09
N THR A 5 -2.38 33.71 -2.85
CA THR A 5 -2.43 33.59 -4.31
C THR A 5 -2.80 32.16 -4.72
N ARG A 6 -3.29 32.00 -5.95
CA ARG A 6 -3.64 30.71 -6.56
C ARG A 6 -2.44 29.76 -6.55
N GLU A 7 -1.27 30.26 -6.93
CA GLU A 7 -0.02 29.52 -7.03
C GLU A 7 0.51 29.10 -5.66
N ARG A 8 0.35 29.96 -4.65
CA ARG A 8 0.67 29.63 -3.25
C ARG A 8 -0.22 28.50 -2.75
N LYS A 9 -1.52 28.54 -3.05
CA LYS A 9 -2.46 27.48 -2.67
C LYS A 9 -2.13 26.16 -3.36
N ALA A 10 -1.81 26.20 -4.66
CA ALA A 10 -1.34 25.04 -5.41
C ALA A 10 -0.04 24.44 -4.80
N GLY A 11 0.87 25.31 -4.34
CA GLY A 11 2.08 24.94 -3.60
C GLY A 11 1.82 24.22 -2.29
N GLU A 12 0.85 24.68 -1.50
CA GLU A 12 0.44 24.04 -0.26
C GLU A 12 -0.17 22.64 -0.49
N LEU A 13 -1.02 22.51 -1.51
CA LEU A 13 -1.60 21.21 -1.91
C LEU A 13 -0.49 20.26 -2.38
N TRP A 14 0.42 20.74 -3.23
CA TRP A 14 1.61 20.00 -3.65
C TRP A 14 2.43 19.52 -2.44
N ALA A 15 2.70 20.37 -1.45
CA ALA A 15 3.52 20.01 -0.29
C ALA A 15 2.86 18.96 0.62
N ARG A 16 1.52 18.89 0.62
CA ARG A 16 0.79 17.82 1.28
C ARG A 16 0.95 16.51 0.52
N ALA A 17 0.67 16.52 -0.79
CA ALA A 17 0.77 15.33 -1.62
C ALA A 17 2.20 14.79 -1.75
N SER A 18 3.22 15.65 -1.82
CA SER A 18 4.62 15.23 -1.84
C SER A 18 4.99 14.46 -0.57
N ARG A 19 4.51 14.93 0.60
CA ARG A 19 4.68 14.20 1.86
C ARG A 19 3.92 12.87 1.87
N ASP A 20 2.72 12.84 1.33
CA ASP A 20 1.93 11.60 1.23
C ASP A 20 2.67 10.57 0.34
N VAL A 21 3.25 11.00 -0.80
CA VAL A 21 4.10 10.17 -1.67
C VAL A 21 5.36 9.68 -0.95
N GLU A 22 6.05 10.58 -0.24
CA GLU A 22 7.27 10.27 0.51
C GLU A 22 7.02 9.31 1.68
N SER A 23 5.87 9.43 2.35
CA SER A 23 5.47 8.58 3.48
C SER A 23 5.17 7.13 3.09
N GLY A 24 4.89 6.89 1.80
CA GLY A 24 4.60 5.56 1.26
C GLY A 24 3.14 5.13 1.37
N ASP A 25 2.93 3.82 1.31
CA ASP A 25 1.68 3.20 0.83
C ASP A 25 0.42 3.51 1.64
N SER A 26 0.48 3.97 2.90
CA SER A 26 -0.73 4.24 3.71
C SER A 26 -1.40 5.59 3.41
N SER A 27 -0.69 6.54 2.78
CA SER A 27 -1.23 7.88 2.48
C SER A 27 -1.48 8.12 0.98
N LEU A 28 -1.11 7.18 0.12
CA LEU A 28 -1.24 7.34 -1.34
C LEU A 28 -2.70 7.50 -1.80
N TRP A 29 -3.70 7.09 -1.01
CA TRP A 29 -5.11 7.21 -1.37
C TRP A 29 -5.55 8.67 -1.35
N ARG A 30 -4.91 9.50 -0.52
CA ARG A 30 -5.11 10.96 -0.50
C ARG A 30 -4.68 11.62 -1.80
N ILE A 31 -3.86 10.93 -2.61
CA ILE A 31 -3.49 11.39 -3.95
C ILE A 31 -4.70 11.41 -4.88
N ALA A 32 -5.70 10.54 -4.67
CA ALA A 32 -6.93 10.56 -5.48
C ALA A 32 -7.66 11.90 -5.34
N LEU A 33 -7.92 12.34 -4.10
CA LEU A 33 -8.51 13.65 -3.81
C LEU A 33 -7.61 14.80 -4.30
N HIS A 34 -6.30 14.67 -4.10
CA HIS A 34 -5.34 15.66 -4.55
C HIS A 34 -5.36 15.85 -6.08
N ILE A 35 -5.45 14.77 -6.86
CA ILE A 35 -5.56 14.85 -8.32
C ILE A 35 -6.81 15.61 -8.74
N GLN A 36 -7.95 15.34 -8.08
CA GLN A 36 -9.18 16.08 -8.31
C GLN A 36 -8.99 17.56 -8.03
N GLN A 37 -8.46 17.92 -6.86
CA GLN A 37 -8.19 19.31 -6.47
C GLN A 37 -7.22 20.02 -7.43
N MET A 38 -6.21 19.30 -7.92
CA MET A 38 -5.20 19.90 -8.78
C MET A 38 -5.68 20.08 -10.22
N VAL A 39 -6.61 19.26 -10.71
CA VAL A 39 -7.14 19.35 -12.08
C VAL A 39 -8.39 20.22 -12.13
N GLU A 40 -9.32 20.05 -11.19
CA GLU A 40 -10.61 20.75 -11.18
C GLU A 40 -10.54 22.07 -10.39
N GLY A 41 -9.55 22.21 -9.51
CA GLY A 41 -9.37 23.36 -8.64
C GLY A 41 -10.01 23.17 -7.26
N VAL A 42 -9.99 24.24 -6.47
CA VAL A 42 -10.67 24.30 -5.17
C VAL A 42 -11.68 25.44 -5.18
N ARG A 43 -12.60 25.49 -4.22
CA ARG A 43 -13.69 26.48 -4.16
C ARG A 43 -13.21 27.91 -4.43
N ASP A 44 -12.09 28.30 -3.80
CA ASP A 44 -11.59 29.67 -3.89
C ASP A 44 -10.72 29.90 -5.15
N PHE A 45 -10.30 28.82 -5.84
CA PHE A 45 -9.48 28.85 -7.06
C PHE A 45 -9.92 27.77 -8.06
N PRO A 46 -11.01 28.01 -8.82
CA PRO A 46 -11.52 27.02 -9.76
C PRO A 46 -10.57 26.79 -10.95
N GLY A 47 -10.60 25.59 -11.52
CA GLY A 47 -9.79 25.19 -12.67
C GLY A 47 -8.39 24.66 -12.31
N PRO A 48 -7.59 24.24 -13.30
CA PRO A 48 -6.34 23.52 -13.07
C PRO A 48 -5.31 24.31 -12.26
N LEU A 49 -4.82 23.71 -11.18
CA LEU A 49 -3.80 24.25 -10.28
C LEU A 49 -2.41 23.64 -10.51
N TRP A 50 -2.32 22.49 -11.18
CA TRP A 50 -1.06 21.75 -11.36
C TRP A 50 -0.02 22.45 -12.25
N ARG A 51 -0.46 23.34 -13.14
CA ARG A 51 0.40 24.03 -14.11
C ARG A 51 1.37 24.99 -13.44
N ASP A 52 0.84 25.89 -12.62
CA ASP A 52 1.59 26.98 -12.00
C ASP A 52 1.47 26.91 -10.48
N ARG A 53 2.60 26.78 -9.81
CA ARG A 53 2.65 26.70 -8.34
C ARG A 53 3.90 27.32 -7.76
N GLU A 54 3.79 27.82 -6.54
CA GLU A 54 4.94 28.25 -5.73
C GLU A 54 5.33 27.13 -4.76
N VAL A 55 6.52 26.56 -4.92
CA VAL A 55 6.91 25.35 -4.19
C VAL A 55 7.72 25.71 -2.94
N PRO A 56 7.32 25.30 -1.72
CA PRO A 56 8.11 25.52 -0.51
C PRO A 56 9.43 24.72 -0.51
N PRO A 57 10.44 25.12 0.30
CA PRO A 57 10.42 26.23 1.26
C PRO A 57 10.77 27.60 0.64
N ASP A 58 11.34 27.63 -0.56
CA ASP A 58 11.80 28.86 -1.22
C ASP A 58 10.72 29.56 -2.04
N TRP A 59 9.54 28.95 -2.15
CA TRP A 59 8.36 29.49 -2.86
C TRP A 59 8.65 29.90 -4.30
N LYS A 60 9.60 29.20 -4.92
CA LYS A 60 9.90 29.40 -6.34
C LYS A 60 8.75 28.91 -7.18
N ARG A 61 8.44 29.68 -8.23
CA ARG A 61 7.42 29.30 -9.19
C ARG A 61 7.91 28.15 -10.06
N VAL A 62 7.08 27.13 -10.21
CA VAL A 62 7.27 26.00 -11.12
C VAL A 62 6.12 26.00 -12.10
N HIS A 63 6.47 25.92 -13.39
CA HIS A 63 5.53 25.80 -14.50
C HIS A 63 5.65 24.40 -15.13
N LEU A 64 4.53 23.79 -15.48
CA LEU A 64 4.47 22.51 -16.19
C LEU A 64 3.46 22.56 -17.33
N ASP A 65 3.87 22.06 -18.50
CA ASP A 65 3.02 21.98 -19.69
C ASP A 65 2.06 20.79 -19.65
N ARG A 66 2.45 19.71 -18.97
CA ARG A 66 1.76 18.41 -19.00
C ARG A 66 1.41 17.93 -17.60
N PHE A 67 0.19 17.42 -17.44
CA PHE A 67 -0.25 16.89 -16.14
C PHE A 67 0.54 15.66 -15.73
N GLU A 68 1.01 14.85 -16.68
CA GLU A 68 1.86 13.70 -16.36
C GLU A 68 3.19 14.12 -15.71
N ASP A 69 3.76 15.26 -16.11
CA ASP A 69 4.99 15.77 -15.53
C ASP A 69 4.75 16.15 -14.07
N TYR A 70 3.57 16.69 -13.77
CA TYR A 70 3.18 17.00 -12.40
C TYR A 70 3.19 15.77 -11.51
N LEU A 71 2.75 14.62 -12.04
CA LEU A 71 2.69 13.37 -11.30
C LEU A 71 4.08 12.72 -11.18
N LEU A 72 4.81 12.61 -12.29
CA LEU A 72 5.94 11.69 -12.44
C LEU A 72 7.31 12.35 -12.28
N LYS A 73 7.44 13.67 -12.51
CA LYS A 73 8.73 14.33 -12.26
C LYS A 73 9.10 14.23 -10.79
N PRO A 74 10.40 14.23 -10.47
CA PRO A 74 10.87 14.13 -9.10
C PRO A 74 10.31 15.27 -8.23
N PRO A 75 10.34 15.10 -6.89
CA PRO A 75 9.93 16.16 -5.97
C PRO A 75 10.56 17.50 -6.31
N ARG A 76 9.81 18.58 -6.09
CA ARG A 76 10.02 19.98 -6.51
C ARG A 76 9.57 20.27 -7.94
N GLU A 77 9.86 19.41 -8.90
CA GLU A 77 9.40 19.55 -10.28
C GLU A 77 8.04 18.90 -10.54
N GLY A 78 7.74 17.80 -9.86
CA GLY A 78 6.45 17.12 -9.78
C GLY A 78 6.19 16.66 -8.35
N ILE A 79 5.29 15.70 -8.15
CA ILE A 79 5.02 15.08 -6.83
C ILE A 79 5.82 13.78 -6.61
N GLY A 80 6.50 13.26 -7.63
CA GLY A 80 7.40 12.12 -7.51
C GLY A 80 6.71 10.75 -7.44
N VAL A 81 5.55 10.56 -8.07
CA VAL A 81 4.93 9.23 -8.15
C VAL A 81 5.84 8.27 -8.92
N PRO A 82 6.17 7.09 -8.38
CA PRO A 82 7.11 6.17 -9.02
C PRO A 82 6.68 5.64 -10.40
N SER A 83 5.38 5.38 -10.57
CA SER A 83 4.83 4.92 -11.86
C SER A 83 3.30 5.07 -11.91
N LEU A 84 2.75 5.14 -13.12
CA LEU A 84 1.29 5.21 -13.31
C LEU A 84 0.61 3.92 -12.85
N LEU A 85 1.25 2.75 -13.04
CA LEU A 85 0.72 1.47 -12.57
C LEU A 85 0.60 1.43 -11.04
N ARG A 86 1.61 1.94 -10.33
CA ARG A 86 1.57 1.99 -8.87
C ARG A 86 0.43 2.88 -8.38
N LEU A 87 0.29 4.06 -8.99
CA LEU A 87 -0.80 4.99 -8.69
C LEU A 87 -2.18 4.38 -8.97
N HIS A 88 -2.33 3.72 -10.12
CA HIS A 88 -3.56 3.06 -10.53
C HIS A 88 -3.98 1.96 -9.54
N ASN A 89 -3.07 1.05 -9.21
CA ASN A 89 -3.36 -0.04 -8.28
C ASN A 89 -3.77 0.49 -6.90
N HIS A 90 -3.20 1.63 -6.50
CA HIS A 90 -3.56 2.27 -5.24
C HIS A 90 -4.97 2.87 -5.28
N MET A 91 -5.35 3.52 -6.39
CA MET A 91 -6.69 4.07 -6.56
C MET A 91 -7.79 3.01 -6.66
N GLN A 92 -7.52 1.85 -7.27
CA GLN A 92 -8.52 0.79 -7.42
C GLN A 92 -9.08 0.23 -6.09
N GLY A 93 -8.40 0.49 -4.97
CA GLY A 93 -8.82 0.03 -3.64
C GLY A 93 -9.62 1.03 -2.80
N HIS A 94 -9.96 2.21 -3.34
CA HIS A 94 -10.58 3.30 -2.57
C HIS A 94 -11.78 3.92 -3.29
N ASP A 95 -12.76 4.40 -2.51
CA ASP A 95 -14.01 4.97 -3.01
C ASP A 95 -13.79 6.21 -3.88
N GLU A 96 -12.82 7.06 -3.54
CA GLU A 96 -12.46 8.25 -4.34
C GLU A 96 -11.58 7.93 -5.57
N GLY A 97 -11.13 6.68 -5.67
CA GLY A 97 -10.17 6.23 -6.67
C GLY A 97 -10.72 6.16 -8.09
N GLU A 98 -12.00 5.78 -8.25
CA GLU A 98 -12.63 5.71 -9.58
C GLU A 98 -12.61 7.08 -10.26
N ARG A 99 -13.02 8.12 -9.53
CA ARG A 99 -13.02 9.50 -10.03
C ARG A 99 -11.62 9.98 -10.39
N ALA A 100 -10.62 9.64 -9.58
CA ALA A 100 -9.23 10.00 -9.89
C ALA A 100 -8.73 9.27 -11.16
N ILE A 101 -9.10 8.01 -11.37
CA ILE A 101 -8.75 7.25 -12.59
C ILE A 101 -9.40 7.88 -13.82
N GLU A 102 -10.66 8.33 -13.75
CA GLU A 102 -11.32 9.05 -14.85
C GLU A 102 -10.56 10.33 -15.21
N ILE A 103 -10.14 11.10 -14.20
CA ILE A 103 -9.34 12.31 -14.42
C ILE A 103 -8.00 11.95 -15.07
N LEU A 104 -7.32 10.89 -14.61
CA LEU A 104 -6.06 10.45 -15.21
C LEU A 104 -6.22 10.06 -16.67
N ARG A 105 -7.30 9.35 -17.03
CA ARG A 105 -7.61 9.01 -18.43
C ARG A 105 -7.88 10.24 -19.29
N ARG A 106 -8.54 11.25 -18.73
CA ARG A 106 -8.82 12.52 -19.43
C ARG A 106 -7.54 13.33 -19.67
N GLU A 107 -6.69 13.45 -18.65
CA GLU A 107 -5.50 14.30 -18.71
C GLU A 107 -4.27 13.60 -19.33
N ILE A 108 -4.28 12.27 -19.46
CA ILE A 108 -3.20 11.47 -20.03
C ILE A 108 -3.79 10.59 -21.16
N PRO A 109 -3.74 11.02 -22.43
CA PRO A 109 -4.44 10.36 -23.54
C PRO A 109 -4.09 8.88 -23.78
N ASP A 110 -2.91 8.42 -23.36
CA ASP A 110 -2.44 7.04 -23.49
C ASP A 110 -2.38 6.28 -22.16
N TYR A 111 -3.10 6.77 -21.14
CA TYR A 111 -3.06 6.25 -19.77
C TYR A 111 -3.20 4.73 -19.70
N ASP A 112 -4.31 4.17 -20.19
CA ASP A 112 -4.57 2.72 -20.10
C ASP A 112 -3.53 1.90 -20.88
N ALA A 113 -3.08 2.40 -22.04
CA ALA A 113 -2.03 1.73 -22.83
C ALA A 113 -0.70 1.67 -22.07
N ARG A 114 -0.34 2.74 -21.34
CA ARG A 114 0.86 2.77 -20.50
C ARG A 114 0.74 1.87 -19.27
N ILE A 115 -0.42 1.83 -18.62
CA ILE A 115 -0.69 0.88 -17.53
C ILE A 115 -0.48 -0.56 -18.00
N GLN A 116 -1.01 -0.92 -19.18
CA GLN A 116 -0.83 -2.26 -19.74
C GLN A 116 0.64 -2.54 -20.11
N ALA A 117 1.34 -1.57 -20.70
CA ALA A 117 2.76 -1.71 -21.00
C ALA A 117 3.63 -1.91 -19.74
N GLU A 118 3.34 -1.18 -18.65
CA GLU A 118 4.00 -1.37 -17.36
C GLU A 118 3.69 -2.74 -16.75
N ARG A 119 2.44 -3.21 -16.82
CA ARG A 119 2.04 -4.57 -16.39
C ARG A 119 2.82 -5.65 -17.14
N MET A 120 2.89 -5.55 -18.46
CA MET A 120 3.64 -6.50 -19.29
C MET A 120 5.15 -6.47 -18.99
N ARG A 121 5.72 -5.28 -18.71
CA ARG A 121 7.13 -5.16 -18.29
C ARG A 121 7.39 -5.80 -16.93
N ALA A 122 6.48 -5.62 -15.97
CA ALA A 122 6.58 -6.24 -14.64
C ALA A 122 6.47 -7.78 -14.69
N VAL A 123 5.81 -8.32 -15.73
CA VAL A 123 5.67 -9.77 -15.97
C VAL A 123 6.87 -10.37 -16.74
N LYS A 124 7.88 -9.58 -17.13
CA LYS A 124 9.08 -10.14 -17.77
C LYS A 124 9.67 -11.26 -16.89
N PRO A 125 9.82 -12.48 -17.42
CA PRO A 125 10.41 -13.57 -16.66
C PRO A 125 11.82 -13.13 -16.26
N VAL A 126 12.13 -13.27 -14.97
CA VAL A 126 13.48 -13.10 -14.44
C VAL A 126 14.43 -13.86 -15.35
N ALA A 127 15.25 -13.13 -16.10
CA ALA A 127 16.37 -13.73 -16.80
C ALA A 127 17.13 -14.57 -15.78
N ARG A 128 17.31 -15.86 -16.07
CA ARG A 128 17.96 -16.82 -15.18
C ARG A 128 19.21 -16.15 -14.55
N PRO A 129 19.33 -16.07 -13.22
CA PRO A 129 20.57 -15.61 -12.61
C PRO A 129 21.62 -16.69 -12.86
N GLY A 130 22.42 -16.52 -13.92
CA GLY A 130 23.39 -17.53 -14.31
C GLY A 130 24.13 -17.25 -15.63
N GLY A 131 24.23 -15.98 -16.02
CA GLY A 131 24.85 -15.57 -17.28
C GLY A 131 26.14 -14.77 -17.13
N THR A 132 26.84 -14.83 -16.00
CA THR A 132 28.25 -14.39 -15.95
C THR A 132 29.10 -15.53 -16.49
N GLY A 133 29.55 -15.38 -17.74
CA GLY A 133 30.34 -16.35 -18.51
C GLY A 133 31.74 -16.58 -17.96
N ALA A 134 31.85 -17.16 -16.77
CA ALA A 134 33.13 -17.54 -16.14
C ALA A 134 33.43 -19.05 -16.24
N ASN A 135 32.47 -19.90 -16.59
CA ASN A 135 32.62 -21.37 -16.51
C ASN A 135 32.41 -22.09 -17.86
N GLN A 136 32.80 -21.49 -19.00
CA GLN A 136 32.68 -22.14 -20.32
C GLN A 136 33.90 -22.98 -20.73
N HIS A 137 34.96 -23.00 -19.93
CA HIS A 137 36.15 -23.84 -20.18
C HIS A 137 36.44 -24.73 -18.99
N THR A 138 35.96 -25.99 -19.07
CA THR A 138 36.74 -27.21 -18.79
C THR A 138 35.83 -28.39 -19.05
N VAL A 139 35.84 -28.88 -20.29
CA VAL A 139 35.59 -30.29 -20.56
C VAL A 139 36.99 -30.89 -20.63
N ASP A 140 37.37 -31.72 -19.65
CA ASP A 140 37.86 -33.06 -19.98
C ASP A 140 38.00 -33.97 -18.76
N LYS A 141 37.91 -35.26 -19.07
CA LYS A 141 37.79 -36.46 -18.23
C LYS A 141 38.87 -36.58 -17.15
N SER A 142 38.51 -37.19 -16.01
CA SER A 142 39.29 -38.29 -15.39
C SER A 142 38.56 -38.95 -14.22
N LYS A 143 38.53 -40.29 -14.25
CA LYS A 143 38.20 -41.21 -13.15
C LYS A 143 39.15 -41.01 -11.96
N GLY A 144 38.70 -41.30 -10.74
CA GLY A 144 39.61 -41.62 -9.63
C GLY A 144 39.08 -41.20 -8.26
N ALA A 145 39.07 -42.15 -7.32
CA ALA A 145 38.49 -42.02 -5.99
C ALA A 145 39.39 -41.32 -4.96
N ASN A 146 38.74 -41.00 -3.82
CA ASN A 146 39.26 -40.72 -2.48
C ASN A 146 39.79 -39.32 -2.14
N GLY A 147 38.86 -38.51 -1.61
CA GLY A 147 38.88 -38.08 -0.20
C GLY A 147 39.74 -36.87 0.17
N THR A 148 39.11 -35.74 0.48
CA THR A 148 39.28 -35.00 1.74
C THR A 148 38.32 -33.80 1.84
N SER A 149 37.61 -33.73 2.97
CA SER A 149 37.10 -32.54 3.65
C SER A 149 36.68 -31.31 2.82
N ALA A 150 35.47 -31.36 2.27
CA ALA A 150 34.53 -30.25 2.28
C ALA A 150 33.18 -30.79 1.82
N GLN A 151 32.25 -31.04 2.74
CA GLN A 151 30.85 -31.20 2.34
C GLN A 151 30.39 -29.83 1.84
N VAL A 152 30.62 -29.54 0.56
CA VAL A 152 29.79 -28.61 -0.21
C VAL A 152 28.40 -29.25 -0.16
N LYS A 153 27.60 -28.83 0.83
CA LYS A 153 26.18 -29.14 0.87
C LYS A 153 25.65 -28.71 -0.49
N ALA A 154 25.23 -29.67 -1.31
CA ALA A 154 24.40 -29.39 -2.46
C ALA A 154 23.33 -28.38 -2.00
N PRO A 155 23.06 -27.31 -2.77
CA PRO A 155 22.07 -26.33 -2.36
C PRO A 155 20.79 -27.10 -2.02
N LYS A 156 20.34 -26.98 -0.76
CA LYS A 156 19.13 -27.66 -0.27
C LYS A 156 18.06 -27.51 -1.35
N PRO A 157 17.39 -28.59 -1.77
CA PRO A 157 16.30 -28.46 -2.73
C PRO A 157 15.34 -27.40 -2.20
N ARG A 158 15.07 -26.37 -3.02
CA ARG A 158 14.11 -25.31 -2.69
C ARG A 158 12.86 -26.01 -2.16
N GLY A 159 12.47 -25.71 -0.92
CA GLY A 159 11.49 -26.51 -0.18
C GLY A 159 10.19 -26.75 -0.94
N THR A 160 9.41 -27.72 -0.47
CA THR A 160 8.11 -28.20 -1.02
C THR A 160 7.07 -27.09 -1.30
N ASN A 161 7.30 -25.86 -0.85
CA ASN A 161 6.43 -24.69 -1.06
C ASN A 161 7.00 -23.69 -2.09
N SER A 162 8.02 -24.06 -2.85
CA SER A 162 8.56 -23.21 -3.91
C SER A 162 7.57 -23.08 -5.07
N ARG A 163 7.58 -21.91 -5.73
CA ARG A 163 6.72 -21.60 -6.89
C ARG A 163 6.81 -22.71 -7.96
N ASP A 164 8.03 -23.11 -8.29
CA ASP A 164 8.30 -24.12 -9.31
C ASP A 164 7.74 -25.48 -8.92
N HIS A 165 7.82 -25.84 -7.63
CA HIS A 165 7.26 -27.09 -7.12
C HIS A 165 5.72 -27.09 -7.17
N ILE A 166 5.07 -26.00 -6.77
CA ILE A 166 3.60 -25.92 -6.77
C ILE A 166 3.05 -25.94 -8.21
N ILE A 167 3.68 -25.21 -9.13
CA ILE A 167 3.30 -25.25 -10.56
C ILE A 167 3.55 -26.64 -11.15
N GLY A 168 4.69 -27.26 -10.83
CA GLY A 168 5.00 -28.62 -11.28
C GLY A 168 4.01 -29.66 -10.77
N ARG A 169 3.50 -29.50 -9.55
CA ARG A 169 2.45 -30.33 -8.98
C ARG A 169 1.09 -30.07 -9.64
N LEU A 170 0.69 -28.81 -9.83
CA LEU A 170 -0.53 -28.45 -10.58
C LEU A 170 -0.54 -29.06 -11.98
N LYS A 171 0.57 -29.01 -12.71
CA LYS A 171 0.69 -29.62 -14.06
C LYS A 171 0.56 -31.14 -14.08
N ARG A 172 0.95 -31.79 -12.98
CA ARG A 172 0.81 -33.24 -12.82
C ARG A 172 -0.64 -33.59 -12.50
N ASP A 173 -1.21 -32.91 -11.51
CA ASP A 173 -2.54 -33.20 -10.99
C ASP A 173 -3.64 -32.76 -11.98
N ALA A 174 -3.41 -31.72 -12.80
CA ALA A 174 -4.33 -31.28 -13.86
C ALA A 174 -4.61 -32.32 -14.96
N ARG A 175 -3.85 -33.43 -14.99
CA ARG A 175 -4.13 -34.56 -15.90
C ARG A 175 -5.29 -35.43 -15.42
N GLU A 176 -5.53 -35.45 -14.11
CA GLU A 176 -6.48 -36.35 -13.45
C GLU A 176 -7.55 -35.59 -12.67
N ASP A 177 -7.27 -34.37 -12.21
CA ASP A 177 -8.16 -33.52 -11.42
C ASP A 177 -8.60 -32.26 -12.21
N PRO A 178 -9.90 -32.12 -12.53
CA PRO A 178 -10.48 -30.93 -13.14
C PRO A 178 -10.22 -29.63 -12.34
N LYS A 179 -10.20 -29.71 -11.00
CA LYS A 179 -9.95 -28.56 -10.12
C LYS A 179 -8.50 -28.08 -10.27
N ALA A 180 -7.53 -29.00 -10.28
CA ALA A 180 -6.13 -28.66 -10.53
C ALA A 180 -5.93 -28.02 -11.91
N LYS A 181 -6.70 -28.45 -12.93
CA LYS A 181 -6.66 -27.87 -14.28
C LYS A 181 -7.18 -26.43 -14.32
N GLU A 182 -8.29 -26.16 -13.65
CA GLU A 182 -8.84 -24.80 -13.52
C GLU A 182 -7.88 -23.87 -12.78
N VAL A 183 -7.37 -24.33 -11.63
CA VAL A 183 -6.42 -23.56 -10.82
C VAL A 183 -5.13 -23.30 -11.59
N LEU A 184 -4.62 -24.27 -12.35
CA LEU A 184 -3.46 -24.09 -13.23
C LEU A 184 -3.72 -23.00 -14.27
N ALA A 185 -4.88 -23.01 -14.93
CA ALA A 185 -5.24 -22.00 -15.93
C ALA A 185 -5.27 -20.58 -15.31
N ARG A 186 -5.83 -20.43 -14.10
CA ARG A 186 -5.83 -19.16 -13.36
C ARG A 186 -4.42 -18.70 -12.98
N VAL A 187 -3.53 -19.63 -12.62
CA VAL A 187 -2.11 -19.33 -12.35
C VAL A 187 -1.37 -18.92 -13.62
N GLU A 188 -1.62 -19.58 -14.75
CA GLU A 188 -0.99 -19.26 -16.04
C GLU A 188 -1.47 -17.91 -16.61
N LYS A 189 -2.73 -17.53 -16.37
CA LYS A 189 -3.27 -16.19 -16.65
C LYS A 189 -2.77 -15.10 -15.69
N GLY A 190 -2.12 -15.49 -14.58
CA GLY A 190 -1.65 -14.56 -13.56
C GLY A 190 -2.73 -14.02 -12.62
N GLU A 191 -3.93 -14.58 -12.67
CA GLU A 191 -5.05 -14.22 -11.77
C GLU A 191 -4.78 -14.66 -10.32
N VAL A 192 -4.02 -15.75 -10.14
CA VAL A 192 -3.68 -16.32 -8.83
C VAL A 192 -2.18 -16.63 -8.75
N SER A 193 -1.55 -16.29 -7.63
CA SER A 193 -0.15 -16.66 -7.39
C SER A 193 0.00 -18.16 -7.14
N ALA A 194 1.16 -18.75 -7.48
CA ALA A 194 1.42 -20.18 -7.22
C ALA A 194 1.24 -20.56 -5.73
N ARG A 195 1.55 -19.65 -4.79
CA ARG A 195 1.32 -19.91 -3.36
C ARG A 195 -0.17 -19.92 -3.02
N ALA A 196 -0.95 -18.99 -3.55
CA ALA A 196 -2.41 -18.95 -3.35
C ALA A 196 -3.09 -20.19 -3.95
N ALA A 197 -2.66 -20.62 -5.13
CA ALA A 197 -3.09 -21.89 -5.72
C ALA A 197 -2.71 -23.09 -4.84
N GLY A 198 -1.52 -23.10 -4.25
CA GLY A 198 -1.11 -24.12 -3.28
C GLY A 198 -1.96 -24.13 -2.01
N ILE A 199 -2.49 -22.98 -1.56
CA ILE A 199 -3.42 -22.88 -0.43
C ILE A 199 -4.81 -23.41 -0.86
N GLU A 200 -5.29 -23.03 -2.04
CA GLU A 200 -6.58 -23.46 -2.61
C GLU A 200 -6.65 -24.99 -2.83
N MET A 201 -5.52 -25.59 -3.20
CA MET A 201 -5.35 -27.04 -3.33
C MET A 201 -5.04 -27.74 -1.99
N GLY A 202 -4.94 -27.00 -0.88
CA GLY A 202 -4.67 -27.55 0.45
C GLY A 202 -3.24 -28.05 0.69
N TRP A 203 -2.31 -27.77 -0.22
CA TRP A 203 -0.91 -28.19 -0.12
C TRP A 203 -0.05 -27.25 0.74
N VAL A 204 -0.46 -25.99 0.82
CA VAL A 204 0.23 -24.94 1.58
C VAL A 204 -0.71 -24.47 2.68
N LYS A 205 -0.23 -24.48 3.93
CA LYS A 205 -0.98 -23.88 5.04
C LYS A 205 -1.07 -22.35 4.84
N PRO A 206 -2.24 -21.74 5.02
CA PRO A 206 -2.34 -20.29 5.06
C PRO A 206 -1.42 -19.76 6.17
N ALA A 207 -0.89 -18.55 5.97
CA ALA A 207 -0.10 -17.92 7.02
C ALA A 207 -1.02 -17.64 8.21
N ASP A 208 -0.52 -17.86 9.42
CA ASP A 208 -1.26 -17.55 10.63
C ASP A 208 -1.53 -16.04 10.67
N PRO A 209 -2.81 -15.61 10.67
CA PRO A 209 -3.16 -14.20 10.69
C PRO A 209 -2.57 -13.48 11.91
N ALA A 210 -2.39 -14.16 13.06
CA ALA A 210 -1.80 -13.54 14.25
C ALA A 210 -0.34 -13.10 14.03
N ARG A 211 0.44 -13.90 13.29
CA ARG A 211 1.83 -13.56 12.94
C ARG A 211 1.96 -12.47 11.88
N ILE A 212 0.93 -12.28 11.05
CA ILE A 212 0.86 -11.18 10.09
C ILE A 212 0.60 -9.88 10.85
N VAL A 213 -0.33 -9.92 11.81
CA VAL A 213 -0.68 -8.81 12.71
C VAL A 213 0.54 -8.37 13.53
N GLU A 214 1.24 -9.28 14.23
CA GLU A 214 2.42 -8.92 15.03
C GLU A 214 3.50 -8.16 14.24
N LYS A 215 3.78 -8.58 12.98
CA LYS A 215 4.76 -7.90 12.12
C LYS A 215 4.29 -6.57 11.55
N GLN A 216 2.98 -6.37 11.49
CA GLN A 216 2.39 -5.14 10.97
C GLN A 216 2.15 -4.13 12.08
N VAL A 217 1.74 -4.57 13.29
CA VAL A 217 1.48 -3.71 14.46
C VAL A 217 2.67 -2.81 14.81
N GLU A 218 3.92 -3.28 14.68
CA GLU A 218 5.11 -2.45 14.93
C GLU A 218 5.28 -1.28 13.95
N ARG A 219 4.60 -1.31 12.79
CA ARG A 219 4.68 -0.31 11.74
C ARG A 219 3.42 0.53 11.59
N LEU A 220 2.36 0.15 12.32
CA LEU A 220 1.09 0.85 12.33
C LEU A 220 1.15 1.96 13.38
N SER A 221 0.53 3.08 13.06
CA SER A 221 0.22 4.11 14.04
C SER A 221 -0.77 3.59 15.08
N ASP A 222 -0.83 4.24 16.25
CA ASP A 222 -1.69 3.78 17.36
C ASP A 222 -3.17 3.70 16.96
N ASP A 223 -3.64 4.62 16.11
CA ASP A 223 -5.01 4.62 15.58
C ASP A 223 -5.26 3.43 14.64
N GLU A 224 -4.30 3.08 13.78
CA GLU A 224 -4.39 1.92 12.90
C GLU A 224 -4.35 0.60 13.66
N VAL A 225 -3.63 0.55 14.79
CA VAL A 225 -3.65 -0.61 15.70
C VAL A 225 -5.03 -0.75 16.36
N VAL A 226 -5.66 0.35 16.77
CA VAL A 226 -7.03 0.37 17.31
C VAL A 226 -8.03 -0.18 16.30
N ASP A 227 -7.99 0.30 15.06
CA ASP A 227 -8.91 -0.15 14.00
C ASP A 227 -8.68 -1.61 13.60
N LEU A 228 -7.43 -2.05 13.55
CA LEU A 228 -7.08 -3.45 13.29
C LEU A 228 -7.67 -4.39 14.35
N TYR A 229 -7.54 -4.04 15.63
CA TYR A 229 -8.03 -4.87 16.72
C TYR A 229 -9.56 -4.86 16.82
N LYS A 230 -10.20 -3.72 16.55
CA LYS A 230 -11.67 -3.62 16.42
C LYS A 230 -12.20 -4.54 15.32
N ASN A 231 -11.59 -4.51 14.13
CA ASN A 231 -12.00 -5.35 12.99
C ASN A 231 -11.75 -6.85 13.22
N LEU A 232 -10.74 -7.19 14.03
CA LEU A 232 -10.47 -8.57 14.43
C LEU A 232 -11.34 -9.06 15.60
N ALA A 233 -12.25 -8.23 16.11
CA ALA A 233 -13.06 -8.49 17.30
C ALA A 233 -12.21 -8.93 18.51
N ARG A 234 -11.04 -8.31 18.70
CA ARG A 234 -10.11 -8.60 19.79
C ARG A 234 -9.95 -7.39 20.71
N SER A 235 -9.66 -7.64 21.97
CA SER A 235 -9.33 -6.59 22.93
C SER A 235 -7.99 -5.93 22.59
N LEU A 236 -7.96 -4.61 22.63
CA LEU A 236 -6.75 -3.82 22.50
C LEU A 236 -5.76 -4.16 23.62
N PRO A 237 -4.45 -4.20 23.36
CA PRO A 237 -3.44 -4.27 24.40
C PRO A 237 -3.56 -3.06 25.34
N GLU A 238 -3.52 -3.28 26.65
CA GLU A 238 -3.76 -2.26 27.69
C GLU A 238 -2.85 -1.03 27.54
N ALA A 239 -1.60 -1.24 27.12
CA ALA A 239 -0.62 -0.17 26.88
C ALA A 239 -0.98 0.79 25.71
N LYS A 240 -1.98 0.45 24.89
CA LYS A 240 -2.46 1.24 23.75
C LYS A 240 -3.84 1.83 23.98
N TRP A 241 -4.41 1.66 25.16
CA TRP A 241 -5.70 2.22 25.52
C TRP A 241 -5.54 3.71 25.87
N ASN A 242 -6.12 4.60 25.06
CA ASN A 242 -6.21 6.00 25.42
C ASN A 242 -7.36 6.20 26.44
N HIS A 243 -7.05 6.02 27.72
CA HIS A 243 -8.02 6.09 28.81
C HIS A 243 -8.78 7.43 28.86
N LEU A 244 -8.16 8.52 28.41
CA LEU A 244 -8.79 9.84 28.41
C LEU A 244 -9.85 9.94 27.31
N GLU A 245 -9.54 9.49 26.09
CA GLU A 245 -10.53 9.49 24.99
C GLU A 245 -11.67 8.49 25.27
N ALA A 246 -11.34 7.31 25.79
CA ALA A 246 -12.37 6.35 26.21
C ALA A 246 -13.28 6.91 27.33
N ALA A 247 -12.72 7.66 28.28
CA ALA A 247 -13.51 8.32 29.32
C ALA A 247 -14.39 9.44 28.75
N LYS A 248 -13.90 10.23 27.78
CA LYS A 248 -14.70 11.25 27.10
C LYS A 248 -15.85 10.64 26.32
N GLU A 249 -15.60 9.59 25.54
CA GLU A 249 -16.63 8.89 24.77
C GLU A 249 -17.69 8.29 25.70
N ALA A 250 -17.26 7.67 26.81
CA ALA A 250 -18.17 7.14 27.82
C ALA A 250 -19.06 8.24 28.45
N VAL A 251 -18.51 9.42 28.73
CA VAL A 251 -19.29 10.57 29.24
C VAL A 251 -20.26 11.10 28.19
N MET A 252 -19.84 11.18 26.92
CA MET A 252 -20.68 11.65 25.81
C MET A 252 -21.80 10.67 25.43
N ALA A 253 -21.67 9.40 25.83
CA ALA A 253 -22.67 8.35 25.60
C ALA A 253 -23.70 8.20 26.74
N LEU A 254 -23.56 8.97 27.83
CA LEU A 254 -24.54 8.99 28.92
C LEU A 254 -25.87 9.58 28.43
N SER A 255 -26.98 9.00 28.89
CA SER A 255 -28.29 9.64 28.76
C SER A 255 -28.38 10.91 29.60
N ASP A 256 -29.35 11.78 29.33
CA ASP A 256 -29.51 13.05 30.06
C ASP A 256 -29.65 12.84 31.58
N ASP A 257 -30.34 11.77 32.02
CA ASP A 257 -30.49 11.41 33.43
C ASP A 257 -29.17 10.93 34.05
N GLU A 258 -28.40 10.13 33.32
CA GLU A 258 -27.09 9.65 33.76
C GLU A 258 -26.04 10.78 33.79
N MET A 259 -26.12 11.70 32.83
CA MET A 259 -25.29 12.89 32.76
C MET A 259 -25.59 13.83 33.94
N ALA A 260 -26.86 14.02 34.30
CA ALA A 260 -27.25 14.79 35.49
C ALA A 260 -26.71 14.17 36.78
N GLY A 261 -26.78 12.84 36.91
CA GLY A 261 -26.18 12.10 38.02
C GLY A 261 -24.65 12.24 38.08
N PHE A 262 -23.98 12.15 36.92
CA PHE A 262 -22.54 12.35 36.80
C PHE A 262 -22.11 13.78 37.16
N GLU A 263 -22.85 14.81 36.72
CA GLU A 263 -22.59 16.21 37.09
C GLU A 263 -22.77 16.46 38.59
N ALA A 264 -23.82 15.90 39.20
CA ALA A 264 -24.06 16.04 40.64
C ALA A 264 -22.92 15.40 41.46
N TRP A 265 -22.47 14.22 41.04
CA TRP A 265 -21.31 13.57 41.63
C TRP A 265 -20.00 14.35 41.39
N TYR A 266 -19.78 14.87 40.18
CA TYR A 266 -18.60 15.68 39.88
C TYR A 266 -18.56 16.99 40.67
N ARG A 267 -19.71 17.67 40.83
CA ARG A 267 -19.84 18.88 41.66
C ARG A 267 -19.58 18.58 43.14
N SER A 268 -20.01 17.43 43.65
CA SER A 268 -19.74 17.03 45.03
C SER A 268 -18.25 16.73 45.29
N LEU A 269 -17.53 16.24 44.27
CA LEU A 269 -16.07 16.09 44.31
C LEU A 269 -15.31 17.41 44.16
N ALA A 270 -15.84 18.36 43.41
CA ALA A 270 -15.19 19.65 43.14
C ALA A 270 -15.29 20.66 44.30
N GLY A 271 -16.00 20.33 45.39
CA GLY A 271 -16.10 21.18 46.58
C GLY A 271 -16.84 22.52 46.36
N VAL A 272 -17.57 22.68 45.26
CA VAL A 272 -18.39 23.87 44.98
C VAL A 272 -19.83 23.56 45.35
N GLY A 273 -20.14 23.73 46.63
CA GLY A 273 -21.47 23.50 47.19
C GLY A 273 -21.50 23.70 48.70
N GLY A 274 -20.96 24.83 49.17
CA GLY A 274 -21.34 25.40 50.45
C GLY A 274 -22.69 26.11 50.31
N ASP A 275 -23.58 25.79 51.25
CA ASP A 275 -24.72 26.55 51.75
C ASP A 275 -25.70 27.17 50.75
N GLN A 276 -26.86 26.51 50.61
CA GLN A 276 -28.17 27.12 50.96
C GLN A 276 -29.05 26.08 51.67
#